data_AF-A0A7W6E6D6-F1
#
_entry.id   AF-A0A7W6E6D6-F1
#
_cell.length_a   1.000
_cell.length_b   1.000
_cell.length_c   1.000
_cell.angle_alpha   90.00
_cell.angle_beta   90.00
_cell.angle_gamma   90.00
#
_symmetry.space_group_name_H-M   'P 1'
#
loop_
_entity.id
_entity.type
_entity.pdbx_description
1 polymer ?
#
loop_
_entity_poly.entity_id
_entity_poly.type
_entity_poly.pdbx_seq_one_letter_code
_entity_poly.pdbx_strand_id
1 'polypeptide(L)'
;MMRVAAFALIASAGAAAADTFPDYSAQGCVIAPGVIRAPEVQQALDAGHATVQGDWVLIGPALCKIAPPVIDPVLSATDADVAPFISAVDAYPDAPGCFLDAEAMKQKLEVSRGWSETRAHREYVRMISAGIFSGEWRFFGLSPLATPMGFQLMTGACAQVPDAQKIAKSHSDMIASFDGFIRKNAQYLPCETGGHFDYSPWHEFYETLGQGPIINAWQAYEVSFALHGSDWVTWTDMKDKGMPRPPVCSFDGLIEP
;
A
#
# COMPACT_ATOMS: atom_id res chain seq x y z
N MET A 1 24.11 34.63 24.54
CA MET A 1 24.30 34.34 23.10
C MET A 1 24.50 32.84 22.94
N MET A 2 23.43 32.13 22.61
CA MET A 2 23.39 30.66 22.45
C MET A 2 24.01 30.31 21.09
N ARG A 3 25.08 29.51 21.10
CA ARG A 3 25.67 28.96 19.87
C ARG A 3 24.85 27.74 19.46
N VAL A 4 24.10 27.88 18.38
CA VAL A 4 23.44 26.76 17.69
C VAL A 4 24.53 25.90 17.06
N ALA A 5 24.68 24.67 17.54
CA ALA A 5 25.53 23.67 16.89
C ALA A 5 24.76 23.09 15.69
N ALA A 6 25.18 23.45 14.48
CA ALA A 6 24.73 22.83 13.25
C ALA A 6 25.37 21.42 13.16
N PHE A 7 24.55 20.38 13.27
CA PHE A 7 24.98 19.01 12.97
C PHE A 7 25.00 18.83 11.46
N ALA A 8 26.21 18.86 10.89
CA ALA A 8 26.47 18.37 9.55
C ALA A 8 26.40 16.83 9.56
N LEU A 9 25.38 16.26 8.91
CA LEU A 9 25.37 14.86 8.53
C LEU A 9 26.51 14.65 7.51
N ILE A 10 27.57 13.98 7.96
CA ILE A 10 28.64 13.50 7.08
C ILE A 10 28.06 12.33 6.29
N ALA A 11 27.74 12.57 5.02
CA ALA A 11 27.64 11.52 4.02
C ALA A 11 29.06 11.03 3.70
N SER A 12 29.58 10.07 4.47
CA SER A 12 30.81 9.38 4.14
C SER A 12 30.49 8.13 3.32
N ALA A 13 30.84 8.19 2.04
CA ALA A 13 30.91 7.03 1.16
C ALA A 13 31.97 6.04 1.68
N GLY A 14 31.52 4.83 1.98
CA GLY A 14 32.34 3.65 2.25
C GLY A 14 31.52 2.42 1.87
N ALA A 15 31.76 1.92 0.66
CA ALA A 15 31.13 0.70 0.16
C ALA A 15 31.63 -0.51 0.95
N ALA A 16 30.79 -1.05 1.84
CA ALA A 16 30.71 -2.45 2.28
C ALA A 16 29.77 -2.56 3.51
N ALA A 17 28.47 -2.42 3.28
CA ALA A 17 27.38 -2.93 4.13
C ALA A 17 26.04 -2.76 3.39
N ALA A 18 25.99 -3.19 2.13
CA ALA A 18 24.73 -3.33 1.41
C ALA A 18 24.21 -4.75 1.67
N ASP A 19 23.65 -4.95 2.86
CA ASP A 19 22.76 -6.05 3.23
C ASP A 19 22.58 -6.00 4.76
N THR A 20 21.44 -5.50 5.24
CA THR A 20 20.75 -5.95 6.47
C THR A 20 19.66 -4.95 6.90
N PHE A 21 18.71 -4.73 6.01
CA PHE A 21 17.32 -4.43 6.37
C PHE A 21 16.53 -5.01 5.20
N PRO A 22 15.74 -6.10 5.36
CA PRO A 22 14.82 -6.49 4.28
C PRO A 22 13.97 -5.26 3.97
N ASP A 23 13.81 -4.92 2.70
CA ASP A 23 13.23 -3.68 2.16
C ASP A 23 11.94 -3.22 2.89
N TYR A 24 11.15 -4.18 3.34
CA TYR A 24 10.09 -4.09 4.33
C TYR A 24 10.34 -3.11 5.50
N SER A 25 11.47 -3.26 6.18
CA SER A 25 11.80 -2.53 7.41
C SER A 25 12.16 -1.07 7.16
N ALA A 26 12.80 -0.80 6.02
CA ALA A 26 13.17 0.55 5.60
C ALA A 26 11.94 1.38 5.21
N GLN A 27 11.01 0.78 4.46
CA GLN A 27 9.79 1.47 4.01
C GLN A 27 8.74 1.61 5.12
N GLY A 28 8.67 0.62 6.01
CA GLY A 28 7.66 0.53 7.06
C GLY A 28 8.03 1.21 8.37
N CYS A 29 9.23 1.74 8.52
CA CYS A 29 9.74 2.28 9.79
C CYS A 29 9.62 1.27 10.94
N VAL A 30 9.91 0.00 10.67
CA VAL A 30 9.73 -1.10 11.61
C VAL A 30 10.92 -2.03 11.62
N ILE A 31 11.23 -2.60 12.78
CA ILE A 31 12.25 -3.63 12.94
C ILE A 31 11.55 -4.94 13.24
N ALA A 32 11.79 -5.92 12.37
CA ALA A 32 11.18 -7.23 12.46
C ALA A 32 11.73 -8.09 13.61
N PRO A 33 10.96 -9.07 14.09
CA PRO A 33 11.42 -10.07 15.04
C PRO A 33 12.68 -10.77 14.52
N GLY A 34 13.63 -11.02 15.42
CA GLY A 34 14.88 -11.71 15.09
C GLY A 34 15.94 -10.85 14.39
N VAL A 35 15.65 -9.58 14.08
CA VAL A 35 16.66 -8.63 13.57
C VAL A 35 17.47 -8.06 14.73
N ILE A 36 18.80 -8.05 14.60
CA ILE A 36 19.70 -7.45 15.60
C ILE A 36 19.45 -5.95 15.63
N ARG A 37 19.05 -5.44 16.80
CA ARG A 37 18.78 -4.03 17.02
C ARG A 37 20.08 -3.26 17.22
N ALA A 38 20.28 -2.21 16.43
CA ALA A 38 21.37 -1.29 16.63
C ALA A 38 21.16 -0.50 17.96
N PRO A 39 22.23 -0.03 18.64
CA PRO A 39 22.11 0.71 19.90
C PRO A 39 21.20 1.95 19.83
N GLU A 40 21.11 2.59 18.68
CA GLU A 40 20.26 3.75 18.40
C GLU A 40 18.77 3.44 18.56
N VAL A 41 18.37 2.18 18.36
CA VAL A 41 16.99 1.72 18.56
C VAL A 41 16.62 1.79 20.04
N GLN A 42 17.53 1.41 20.93
CA GLN A 42 17.30 1.51 22.37
C GLN A 42 17.20 2.98 22.81
N GLN A 43 18.04 3.86 22.24
CA GLN A 43 17.95 5.30 22.50
C GLN A 43 16.61 5.88 22.03
N ALA A 44 16.11 5.46 20.86
CA ALA A 44 14.80 5.87 20.36
C ALA A 44 13.66 5.38 21.26
N LEU A 45 13.76 4.15 21.79
CA LEU A 45 12.80 3.62 22.78
C LEU A 45 12.83 4.44 24.08
N ASP A 46 14.03 4.67 24.64
CA ASP A 46 14.21 5.43 25.89
C ASP A 46 13.73 6.88 25.76
N ALA A 47 13.86 7.47 24.56
CA ALA A 47 13.39 8.82 24.24
C ALA A 47 11.89 8.89 23.87
N GLY A 48 11.18 7.76 23.82
CA GLY A 48 9.77 7.70 23.41
C GLY A 48 9.54 7.98 21.92
N HIS A 49 10.57 7.84 21.09
CA HIS A 49 10.51 7.97 19.64
C HIS A 49 10.35 6.63 18.91
N ALA A 50 10.26 5.52 19.65
CA ALA A 50 9.92 4.21 19.13
C ALA A 50 9.04 3.48 20.15
N THR A 51 8.28 2.48 19.69
CA THR A 51 7.44 1.63 20.54
C THR A 51 7.67 0.15 20.21
N VAL A 52 7.52 -0.71 21.22
CA VAL A 52 7.51 -2.16 21.02
C VAL A 52 6.06 -2.59 20.77
N GLN A 53 5.82 -3.41 19.74
CA GLN A 53 4.52 -4.02 19.45
C GLN A 53 4.71 -5.52 19.22
N GLY A 54 4.36 -6.35 20.21
CA GLY A 54 4.79 -7.74 20.24
C GLY A 54 6.32 -7.84 20.15
N ASP A 55 6.83 -8.61 19.19
CA ASP A 55 8.27 -8.74 18.94
C ASP A 55 8.84 -7.67 17.99
N TRP A 56 7.99 -6.78 17.47
CA TRP A 56 8.37 -5.71 16.54
C TRP A 56 8.76 -4.43 17.28
N VAL A 57 9.58 -3.60 16.63
CA VAL A 57 9.81 -2.21 17.06
C VAL A 57 9.31 -1.27 15.97
N LEU A 58 8.39 -0.38 16.30
CA LEU A 58 7.89 0.67 15.43
C LEU A 58 8.62 1.98 15.72
N ILE A 59 9.27 2.54 14.71
CA ILE A 59 9.93 3.85 14.79
C ILE A 59 8.90 4.94 14.52
N GLY A 60 8.86 5.94 15.40
CA GLY A 60 7.91 7.06 15.35
C GLY A 60 8.17 8.04 14.21
N PRO A 61 7.17 8.88 13.87
CA PRO A 61 7.24 9.80 12.73
C PRO A 61 8.29 10.91 12.87
N ALA A 62 8.78 11.16 14.10
CA ALA A 62 9.87 12.10 14.35
C ALA A 62 11.21 11.63 13.77
N LEU A 63 11.40 10.32 13.60
CA LEU A 63 12.65 9.71 13.15
C LEU A 63 12.53 9.01 11.80
N CYS A 64 11.33 8.56 11.42
CA CYS A 64 11.12 7.82 10.18
C CYS A 64 9.73 8.06 9.59
N LYS A 65 9.66 8.33 8.29
CA LYS A 65 8.42 8.49 7.53
C LYS A 65 8.11 7.19 6.80
N ILE A 66 6.93 6.61 7.04
CA ILE A 66 6.49 5.41 6.33
C ILE A 66 6.25 5.76 4.86
N ALA A 67 6.82 4.97 3.96
CA ALA A 67 6.64 5.11 2.52
C ALA A 67 5.81 3.93 1.98
N PRO A 68 5.07 4.12 0.86
CA PRO A 68 4.46 3.01 0.15
C PRO A 68 5.50 1.91 -0.15
N PRO A 69 5.13 0.64 0.00
CA PRO A 69 6.08 -0.43 -0.24
C PRO A 69 6.45 -0.52 -1.72
N VAL A 70 7.72 -0.83 -2.00
CA VAL A 70 8.17 -1.14 -3.36
C VAL A 70 7.75 -2.56 -3.68
N ILE A 71 7.01 -2.70 -4.78
CA ILE A 71 6.54 -3.98 -5.28
C ILE A 71 7.10 -4.12 -6.69
N ASP A 72 7.89 -5.15 -6.93
CA ASP A 72 8.36 -5.52 -8.26
C ASP A 72 7.40 -6.57 -8.86
N PRO A 73 6.45 -6.16 -9.73
CA PRO A 73 5.53 -7.10 -10.35
C PRO A 73 6.19 -7.85 -11.51
N VAL A 74 5.79 -9.11 -11.69
CA VAL A 74 6.21 -9.94 -12.85
C VAL A 74 5.33 -9.66 -14.08
N LEU A 75 4.15 -9.09 -13.89
CA LEU A 75 3.21 -8.72 -14.94
C LEU A 75 3.19 -7.20 -15.13
N SER A 76 2.89 -6.77 -16.35
CA SER A 76 2.62 -5.38 -16.71
C SER A 76 1.33 -5.26 -17.50
N ALA A 77 0.67 -4.09 -17.45
CA ALA A 77 -0.50 -3.77 -18.26
C ALA A 77 -0.26 -3.97 -19.78
N THR A 78 0.99 -3.83 -20.24
CA THR A 78 1.36 -3.97 -21.66
C THR A 78 1.73 -5.40 -22.06
N ASP A 79 1.77 -6.35 -21.13
CA ASP A 79 2.11 -7.73 -21.44
C ASP A 79 1.07 -8.34 -22.40
N ALA A 80 1.54 -9.18 -23.33
CA ALA A 80 0.68 -9.79 -24.35
C ALA A 80 -0.42 -10.70 -23.78
N ASP A 81 -0.27 -11.16 -22.54
CA ASP A 81 -1.27 -11.94 -21.80
C ASP A 81 -2.03 -11.13 -20.73
N VAL A 82 -1.83 -9.81 -20.67
CA VAL A 82 -2.62 -8.87 -19.84
C VAL A 82 -3.40 -7.89 -20.70
N ALA A 83 -2.73 -7.23 -21.64
CA ALA A 83 -3.31 -6.17 -22.48
C ALA A 83 -4.63 -6.55 -23.19
N PRO A 84 -4.81 -7.78 -23.72
CA PRO A 84 -6.09 -8.16 -24.34
C PRO A 84 -7.30 -8.21 -23.39
N PHE A 85 -7.06 -8.21 -22.08
CA PHE A 85 -8.09 -8.25 -21.04
C PHE A 85 -8.41 -6.87 -20.48
N ILE A 86 -7.83 -5.82 -21.06
CA ILE A 86 -8.12 -4.43 -20.74
C ILE A 86 -9.18 -3.94 -21.72
N SER A 87 -10.33 -3.50 -21.22
CA SER A 87 -11.43 -3.01 -22.06
C SER A 87 -11.04 -1.77 -22.85
N ALA A 88 -11.71 -1.55 -23.98
CA ALA A 88 -11.70 -0.24 -24.63
C ALA A 88 -12.34 0.82 -23.71
N VAL A 89 -11.97 2.08 -23.92
CA VAL A 89 -12.45 3.24 -23.12
C VAL A 89 -13.98 3.36 -23.14
N ASP A 90 -14.61 3.01 -24.25
CA ASP A 90 -16.05 3.16 -24.51
C ASP A 90 -16.84 1.85 -24.36
N ALA A 91 -16.21 0.78 -23.86
CA ALA A 91 -16.87 -0.51 -23.65
C ALA A 91 -18.07 -0.40 -22.68
N TYR A 92 -18.05 0.60 -21.80
CA TYR A 92 -19.07 0.84 -20.79
C TYR A 92 -19.55 2.30 -20.84
N PRO A 93 -20.69 2.58 -21.50
CA PRO A 93 -21.16 3.95 -21.70
C PRO A 93 -21.39 4.76 -20.42
N ASP A 94 -21.84 4.10 -19.35
CA ASP A 94 -22.14 4.74 -18.06
C ASP A 94 -20.91 4.86 -17.15
N ALA A 95 -19.79 4.23 -17.52
CA ALA A 95 -18.53 4.28 -16.80
C ALA A 95 -17.35 4.26 -17.80
N PRO A 96 -17.10 5.35 -18.55
CA PRO A 96 -16.01 5.37 -19.52
C PRO A 96 -14.65 5.14 -18.86
N GLY A 97 -13.87 4.20 -19.40
CA GLY A 97 -12.56 3.81 -18.87
C GLY A 97 -12.09 2.46 -19.42
N CYS A 98 -10.80 2.17 -19.22
CA CYS A 98 -10.21 0.87 -19.56
C CYS A 98 -10.10 0.03 -18.29
N PHE A 99 -10.93 -1.01 -18.16
CA PHE A 99 -10.99 -1.86 -16.97
C PHE A 99 -10.42 -3.23 -17.26
N LEU A 100 -9.74 -3.80 -16.26
CA LEU A 100 -9.17 -5.14 -16.36
C LEU A 100 -10.21 -6.23 -16.06
N ASP A 101 -10.37 -7.17 -16.98
CA ASP A 101 -11.02 -8.46 -16.72
C ASP A 101 -10.02 -9.40 -16.02
N ALA A 102 -9.95 -9.28 -14.70
CA ALA A 102 -8.97 -9.99 -13.88
C ALA A 102 -9.17 -11.52 -13.92
N GLU A 103 -10.41 -12.01 -14.02
CA GLU A 103 -10.69 -13.44 -14.02
C GLU A 103 -10.25 -14.09 -15.33
N ALA A 104 -10.64 -13.51 -16.47
CA ALA A 104 -10.22 -14.02 -17.77
C ALA A 104 -8.69 -13.92 -17.96
N MET A 105 -8.08 -12.85 -17.46
CA MET A 105 -6.62 -12.67 -17.49
C MET A 105 -5.90 -13.74 -16.67
N LYS A 106 -6.33 -14.02 -15.43
CA LYS A 106 -5.73 -15.08 -14.61
C LYS A 106 -5.84 -16.47 -15.27
N GLN A 107 -7.01 -16.82 -15.80
CA GLN A 107 -7.20 -18.06 -16.54
C GLN A 107 -6.29 -18.15 -17.76
N LYS A 108 -6.06 -17.03 -18.45
CA LYS A 108 -5.11 -16.99 -19.57
C LYS A 108 -3.69 -17.27 -19.11
N LEU A 109 -3.24 -16.69 -17.99
CA LEU A 109 -1.90 -16.90 -17.45
C LEU A 109 -1.63 -18.36 -17.07
N GLU A 110 -2.65 -19.07 -16.56
CA GLU A 110 -2.55 -20.51 -16.28
C GLU A 110 -2.22 -21.30 -17.55
N VAL A 111 -2.90 -20.97 -18.66
CA VAL A 111 -2.70 -21.65 -19.95
C VAL A 111 -1.42 -21.18 -20.65
N SER A 112 -1.14 -19.88 -20.70
CA SER A 112 -0.03 -19.31 -21.48
C SER A 112 1.32 -19.46 -20.77
N ARG A 113 1.36 -19.30 -19.45
CA ARG A 113 2.60 -19.35 -18.65
C ARG A 113 2.73 -20.64 -17.82
N GLY A 114 1.73 -21.53 -17.84
CA GLY A 114 1.74 -22.75 -17.03
C GLY A 114 1.69 -22.49 -15.53
N TRP A 115 1.13 -21.34 -15.13
CA TRP A 115 1.04 -20.96 -13.72
C TRP A 115 -0.08 -21.73 -13.03
N SER A 116 0.08 -21.99 -11.74
CA SER A 116 -1.05 -22.41 -10.91
C SER A 116 -1.99 -21.22 -10.68
N GLU A 117 -3.27 -21.50 -10.40
CA GLU A 117 -4.27 -20.52 -9.99
C GLU A 117 -3.75 -19.59 -8.88
N THR A 118 -3.14 -20.15 -7.83
CA THR A 118 -2.53 -19.38 -6.72
C THR A 118 -1.44 -18.42 -7.22
N ARG A 119 -0.58 -18.86 -8.14
CA ARG A 119 0.46 -18.00 -8.70
C ARG A 119 -0.15 -16.91 -9.58
N ALA A 120 -1.09 -17.26 -10.45
CA ALA A 120 -1.77 -16.27 -11.30
C ALA A 120 -2.48 -15.20 -10.46
N HIS A 121 -3.19 -15.60 -9.41
CA HIS A 121 -3.80 -14.68 -8.46
C HIS A 121 -2.77 -13.78 -7.76
N ARG A 122 -1.69 -14.36 -7.22
CA ARG A 122 -0.66 -13.58 -6.53
C ARG A 122 0.00 -12.55 -7.44
N GLU A 123 0.35 -12.94 -8.67
CA GLU A 123 0.98 -11.99 -9.61
C GLU A 123 0.00 -10.93 -10.12
N TYR A 124 -1.30 -11.25 -10.25
CA TYR A 124 -2.35 -10.25 -10.47
C TYR A 124 -2.39 -9.21 -9.34
N VAL A 125 -2.43 -9.67 -8.08
CA VAL A 125 -2.44 -8.78 -6.92
C VAL A 125 -1.18 -7.91 -6.92
N ARG A 126 0.02 -8.49 -7.09
CA ARG A 126 1.27 -7.73 -7.15
C ARG A 126 1.28 -6.65 -8.25
N MET A 127 0.80 -6.97 -9.45
CA MET A 127 0.70 -6.01 -10.55
C MET A 127 -0.21 -4.83 -10.20
N ILE A 128 -1.43 -5.12 -9.75
CA ILE A 128 -2.38 -4.07 -9.39
C ILE A 128 -1.88 -3.27 -8.20
N SER A 129 -1.31 -3.90 -7.17
CA SER A 129 -0.76 -3.22 -6.00
C SER A 129 0.38 -2.26 -6.35
N ALA A 130 1.34 -2.69 -7.18
CA ALA A 130 2.38 -1.81 -7.71
C ALA A 130 1.77 -0.65 -8.52
N GLY A 131 0.75 -0.97 -9.31
CA GLY A 131 -0.06 -0.03 -10.08
C GLY A 131 -0.79 1.04 -9.26
N ILE A 132 -1.34 0.67 -8.10
CA ILE A 132 -2.02 1.61 -7.20
C ILE A 132 -1.00 2.59 -6.63
N PHE A 133 0.16 2.11 -6.17
CA PHE A 133 1.20 2.99 -5.64
C PHE A 133 1.83 3.87 -6.72
N SER A 134 1.98 3.40 -7.95
CA SER A 134 2.48 4.20 -9.07
C SER A 134 1.44 5.16 -9.67
N GLY A 135 0.14 4.86 -9.47
CA GLY A 135 -0.99 5.58 -10.05
C GLY A 135 -1.45 5.03 -11.40
N GLU A 136 -0.80 3.99 -11.93
CA GLU A 136 -1.16 3.31 -13.18
C GLU A 136 -2.53 2.62 -13.09
N TRP A 137 -2.86 2.02 -11.95
CA TRP A 137 -4.10 1.26 -11.74
C TRP A 137 -4.91 1.84 -10.60
N ARG A 138 -6.16 2.24 -10.86
CA ARG A 138 -7.01 2.92 -9.86
C ARG A 138 -8.38 2.28 -9.73
N PHE A 139 -8.82 2.08 -8.49
CA PHE A 139 -10.17 1.68 -8.13
C PHE A 139 -10.91 2.88 -7.57
N PHE A 140 -11.55 3.64 -8.46
CA PHE A 140 -12.06 4.97 -8.15
C PHE A 140 -13.58 5.03 -8.21
N GLY A 141 -14.19 5.62 -7.20
CA GLY A 141 -15.61 5.95 -7.18
C GLY A 141 -15.90 7.14 -6.28
N LEU A 142 -16.86 7.97 -6.68
CA LEU A 142 -17.29 9.14 -5.90
C LEU A 142 -18.32 8.80 -4.81
N SER A 143 -18.90 7.59 -4.87
CA SER A 143 -19.94 7.13 -3.95
C SER A 143 -19.51 5.82 -3.29
N PRO A 144 -19.58 5.71 -1.95
CA PRO A 144 -19.35 4.44 -1.27
C PRO A 144 -20.51 3.45 -1.48
N LEU A 145 -21.65 3.92 -2.00
CA LEU A 145 -22.83 3.09 -2.29
C LEU A 145 -22.82 2.50 -3.70
N ALA A 146 -21.82 2.84 -4.52
CA ALA A 146 -21.69 2.35 -5.88
C ALA A 146 -20.28 1.80 -6.10
N THR A 147 -20.16 0.47 -6.13
CA THR A 147 -18.89 -0.22 -6.39
C THR A 147 -18.36 0.15 -7.78
N PRO A 148 -17.11 0.62 -7.89
CA PRO A 148 -16.46 0.83 -9.18
C PRO A 148 -16.47 -0.45 -10.02
N MET A 149 -16.45 -0.28 -11.33
CA MET A 149 -16.48 -1.39 -12.28
C MET A 149 -15.31 -2.37 -12.10
N GLY A 150 -14.15 -1.85 -11.70
CA GLY A 150 -12.92 -2.60 -11.52
C GLY A 150 -11.73 -1.66 -11.40
N PHE A 151 -10.52 -2.21 -11.46
CA PHE A 151 -9.31 -1.42 -11.59
C PHE A 151 -9.23 -0.83 -12.99
N GLN A 152 -9.20 0.49 -13.06
CA GLN A 152 -9.06 1.27 -14.28
C GLN A 152 -7.59 1.58 -14.56
N LEU A 153 -7.15 1.36 -15.80
CA LEU A 153 -5.83 1.79 -16.28
C LEU A 153 -5.83 3.31 -16.50
N MET A 154 -4.82 4.01 -15.97
CA MET A 154 -4.72 5.47 -15.99
C MET A 154 -3.57 5.99 -16.88
N THR A 155 -3.17 5.21 -17.89
CA THR A 155 -2.12 5.58 -18.85
C THR A 155 -2.68 5.80 -20.25
N GLY A 156 -2.01 6.64 -21.05
CA GLY A 156 -2.36 6.83 -22.47
C GLY A 156 -3.80 7.30 -22.69
N ALA A 157 -4.51 6.67 -23.64
CA ALA A 157 -5.90 6.98 -23.93
C ALA A 157 -6.86 6.63 -22.78
N CYS A 158 -6.51 5.62 -21.96
CA CYS A 158 -7.32 5.19 -20.81
C CYS A 158 -7.38 6.22 -19.68
N ALA A 159 -6.43 7.17 -19.68
CA ALA A 159 -6.41 8.31 -18.77
C ALA A 159 -7.32 9.46 -19.21
N GLN A 160 -7.92 9.40 -20.42
CA GLN A 160 -8.73 10.49 -20.98
C GLN A 160 -10.22 10.29 -20.66
N VAL A 161 -10.53 10.21 -19.36
CA VAL A 161 -11.90 10.00 -18.85
C VAL A 161 -12.42 11.23 -18.11
N PRO A 162 -13.75 11.41 -17.94
CA PRO A 162 -14.31 12.59 -17.29
C PRO A 162 -13.73 12.90 -15.90
N ASP A 163 -13.42 11.87 -15.10
CA ASP A 163 -12.90 12.02 -13.74
C ASP A 163 -11.36 11.94 -13.63
N ALA A 164 -10.62 11.97 -14.74
CA ALA A 164 -9.17 11.76 -14.75
C ALA A 164 -8.39 12.70 -13.80
N GLN A 165 -8.79 13.98 -13.74
CA GLN A 165 -8.17 14.95 -12.83
C GLN A 165 -8.44 14.62 -11.35
N LYS A 166 -9.65 14.13 -11.03
CA LYS A 166 -10.00 13.72 -9.66
C LYS A 166 -9.24 12.46 -9.26
N ILE A 167 -9.09 11.51 -10.19
CA ILE A 167 -8.30 10.29 -9.99
C ILE A 167 -6.82 10.66 -9.74
N ALA A 168 -6.24 11.53 -10.55
CA ALA A 168 -4.86 11.97 -10.36
C ALA A 168 -4.67 12.70 -9.02
N LYS A 169 -5.60 13.60 -8.65
CA LYS A 169 -5.56 14.29 -7.36
C LYS A 169 -5.69 13.32 -6.19
N SER A 170 -6.64 12.37 -6.25
CA SER A 170 -6.81 11.38 -5.18
C SER A 170 -5.57 10.49 -5.02
N HIS A 171 -4.86 10.18 -6.11
CA HIS A 171 -3.58 9.49 -6.03
C HIS A 171 -2.56 10.29 -5.24
N SER A 172 -2.36 11.55 -5.64
CA SER A 172 -1.38 12.43 -5.03
C SER A 172 -1.66 12.62 -3.54
N ASP A 173 -2.93 12.79 -3.17
CA ASP A 173 -3.34 12.95 -1.79
C ASP A 173 -3.10 11.64 -0.98
N MET A 174 -3.40 10.47 -1.56
CA MET A 174 -3.13 9.16 -0.96
C MET A 174 -1.63 8.97 -0.67
N ILE A 175 -0.76 9.28 -1.63
CA ILE A 175 0.70 9.15 -1.47
C ILE A 175 1.22 10.17 -0.43
N ALA A 176 0.75 11.41 -0.48
CA ALA A 176 1.17 12.46 0.46
C ALA A 176 0.80 12.13 1.92
N SER A 177 -0.35 11.51 2.12
CA SER A 177 -0.89 11.15 3.45
C SER A 177 -0.54 9.74 3.92
N PHE A 178 0.15 8.93 3.11
CA PHE A 178 0.35 7.50 3.36
C PHE A 178 0.88 7.19 4.77
N ASP A 179 1.93 7.89 5.21
CA ASP A 179 2.50 7.71 6.56
C ASP A 179 1.49 7.95 7.67
N GLY A 180 0.83 9.12 7.62
CA GLY A 180 -0.19 9.49 8.60
C GLY A 180 -1.39 8.54 8.56
N PHE A 181 -1.77 8.07 7.37
CA PHE A 181 -2.84 7.11 7.19
C PHE A 181 -2.48 5.79 7.87
N ILE A 182 -1.34 5.17 7.55
CA ILE A 182 -0.92 3.90 8.14
C ILE A 182 -0.84 4.01 9.66
N ARG A 183 -0.15 5.02 10.20
CA ARG A 183 0.01 5.19 11.65
C ARG A 183 -1.30 5.39 12.39
N LYS A 184 -2.20 6.22 11.84
CA LYS A 184 -3.47 6.54 12.49
C LYS A 184 -4.42 5.34 12.50
N ASN A 185 -4.35 4.53 11.45
CA ASN A 185 -5.25 3.41 11.22
C ASN A 185 -4.75 2.10 11.85
N ALA A 186 -3.44 1.91 12.03
CA ALA A 186 -2.86 0.68 12.55
C ALA A 186 -3.38 0.24 13.93
N GLN A 187 -3.71 1.20 14.81
CA GLN A 187 -4.25 0.90 16.13
C GLN A 187 -5.66 0.25 16.09
N TYR A 188 -6.36 0.34 14.97
CA TYR A 188 -7.70 -0.23 14.75
C TYR A 188 -7.65 -1.51 13.90
N LEU A 189 -6.45 -1.91 13.45
CA LEU A 189 -6.25 -3.12 12.69
C LEU A 189 -5.48 -4.13 13.56
N PRO A 190 -6.11 -5.21 14.03
CA PRO A 190 -5.40 -6.24 14.78
C PRO A 190 -4.39 -6.99 13.90
N CYS A 191 -3.24 -7.34 14.47
CA CYS A 191 -2.24 -8.18 13.82
C CYS A 191 -2.63 -9.67 13.88
N GLU A 192 -3.73 -10.04 13.23
CA GLU A 192 -4.25 -11.41 13.20
C GLU A 192 -4.74 -11.82 11.81
N THR A 193 -4.92 -13.12 11.59
CA THR A 193 -5.45 -13.66 10.32
C THR A 193 -6.81 -13.04 10.02
N GLY A 194 -6.94 -12.46 8.83
CA GLY A 194 -8.19 -11.84 8.38
C GLY A 194 -8.29 -10.33 8.62
N GLY A 195 -7.35 -9.72 9.35
CA GLY A 195 -7.38 -8.29 9.67
C GLY A 195 -7.37 -7.42 8.40
N HIS A 196 -8.35 -6.51 8.28
CA HIS A 196 -8.48 -5.56 7.16
C HIS A 196 -9.01 -4.17 7.58
N PHE A 197 -8.81 -3.15 6.73
CA PHE A 197 -9.25 -1.75 6.96
C PHE A 197 -10.77 -1.53 6.76
N ASP A 198 -11.60 -2.32 7.42
CA ASP A 198 -13.06 -2.28 7.26
C ASP A 198 -13.76 -1.84 8.53
N TYR A 199 -13.35 -0.67 9.01
CA TYR A 199 -13.98 -0.01 10.16
C TYR A 199 -14.45 1.38 9.77
N SER A 200 -15.63 1.74 10.28
CA SER A 200 -16.37 2.94 9.89
C SER A 200 -15.56 4.26 9.95
N PRO A 201 -14.72 4.54 10.97
CA PRO A 201 -14.06 5.86 11.10
C PRO A 201 -12.82 6.10 10.22
N TRP A 202 -12.43 5.18 9.31
CA TRP A 202 -11.22 5.38 8.48
C TRP A 202 -11.22 6.71 7.71
N HIS A 203 -12.40 7.14 7.25
CA HIS A 203 -12.57 8.35 6.44
C HIS A 203 -12.37 9.62 7.27
N GLU A 204 -12.92 9.67 8.49
CA GLU A 204 -12.71 10.76 9.45
C GLU A 204 -11.22 10.91 9.77
N PHE A 205 -10.53 9.77 9.92
CA PHE A 205 -9.10 9.77 10.19
C PHE A 205 -8.29 10.38 9.05
N TYR A 206 -8.65 10.07 7.81
CA TYR A 206 -8.00 10.64 6.64
C TYR A 206 -8.17 12.16 6.56
N GLU A 207 -9.37 12.68 6.78
CA GLU A 207 -9.66 14.12 6.66
C GLU A 207 -8.82 14.95 7.64
N THR A 208 -8.47 14.38 8.80
CA THR A 208 -7.58 15.05 9.77
C THR A 208 -6.11 15.13 9.34
N LEU A 209 -5.70 14.42 8.27
CA LEU A 209 -4.31 14.42 7.78
C LEU A 209 -3.97 15.65 6.92
N GLY A 210 -4.90 16.61 6.82
CA GLY A 210 -4.67 17.91 6.19
C GLY A 210 -4.66 17.89 4.66
N GLN A 211 -5.15 16.82 4.03
CA GLN A 211 -5.24 16.71 2.55
C GLN A 211 -6.60 17.20 2.00
N GLY A 212 -7.51 17.63 2.87
CA GLY A 212 -8.89 17.97 2.52
C GLY A 212 -9.81 16.73 2.49
N PRO A 213 -11.03 16.89 1.95
CA PRO A 213 -12.00 15.80 1.85
C PRO A 213 -11.49 14.65 0.98
N ILE A 214 -11.86 13.42 1.33
CA ILE A 214 -11.58 12.24 0.51
C ILE A 214 -12.30 12.37 -0.83
N ILE A 215 -11.55 12.31 -1.94
CA ILE A 215 -12.11 12.35 -3.29
C ILE A 215 -12.56 10.95 -3.72
N ASN A 216 -11.73 9.92 -3.45
CA ASN A 216 -12.07 8.54 -3.76
C ASN A 216 -12.75 7.87 -2.56
N ALA A 217 -14.06 7.65 -2.65
CA ALA A 217 -14.81 6.97 -1.60
C ALA A 217 -14.30 5.54 -1.30
N TRP A 218 -13.53 4.95 -2.22
CA TRP A 218 -12.95 3.60 -2.12
C TRP A 218 -11.46 3.60 -1.76
N GLN A 219 -10.91 4.71 -1.28
CA GLN A 219 -9.48 4.84 -1.03
C GLN A 219 -8.94 3.85 0.02
N ALA A 220 -9.69 3.58 1.10
CA ALA A 220 -9.27 2.55 2.07
C ALA A 220 -9.18 1.16 1.43
N TYR A 221 -10.11 0.83 0.52
CA TYR A 221 -10.04 -0.41 -0.24
C TYR A 221 -8.81 -0.43 -1.16
N GLU A 222 -8.53 0.65 -1.91
CA GLU A 222 -7.32 0.76 -2.74
C GLU A 222 -6.05 0.53 -1.92
N VAL A 223 -5.90 1.22 -0.78
CA VAL A 223 -4.72 1.09 0.08
C VAL A 223 -4.62 -0.33 0.66
N SER A 224 -5.74 -0.90 1.13
CA SER A 224 -5.76 -2.27 1.65
C SER A 224 -5.37 -3.29 0.58
N PHE A 225 -5.92 -3.17 -0.62
CA PHE A 225 -5.59 -4.05 -1.74
C PHE A 225 -4.12 -3.91 -2.13
N ALA A 226 -3.61 -2.69 -2.20
CA ALA A 226 -2.21 -2.43 -2.51
C ALA A 226 -1.26 -3.09 -1.50
N LEU A 227 -1.62 -3.07 -0.21
CA LEU A 227 -0.84 -3.73 0.84
C LEU A 227 -0.86 -5.26 0.77
N HIS A 228 -1.88 -5.89 0.19
CA HIS A 228 -1.90 -7.35 -0.01
C HIS A 228 -0.86 -7.85 -1.03
N GLY A 229 -0.40 -6.98 -1.92
CA GLY A 229 0.66 -7.29 -2.89
C GLY A 229 2.07 -7.07 -2.34
N SER A 230 2.21 -6.51 -1.13
CA SER A 230 3.49 -6.29 -0.47
C SER A 230 3.75 -7.32 0.62
N ASP A 231 4.95 -7.29 1.20
CA ASP A 231 5.31 -8.17 2.31
C ASP A 231 4.70 -7.72 3.66
N TRP A 232 3.94 -6.62 3.67
CA TRP A 232 3.26 -6.09 4.86
C TRP A 232 2.02 -6.90 5.27
N VAL A 233 1.51 -7.72 4.36
CA VAL A 233 0.47 -8.70 4.63
C VAL A 233 0.95 -10.05 4.12
N THR A 234 0.99 -11.05 5.00
CA THR A 234 1.49 -12.38 4.64
C THR A 234 0.39 -13.43 4.60
N TRP A 235 0.66 -14.52 3.88
CA TRP A 235 -0.29 -15.63 3.70
C TRP A 235 -1.59 -15.21 3.02
N THR A 236 -1.50 -14.21 2.13
CA THR A 236 -2.59 -13.85 1.23
C THR A 236 -2.74 -14.92 0.16
N ASP A 237 -3.95 -15.46 0.02
CA ASP A 237 -4.33 -16.27 -1.13
C ASP A 237 -5.77 -15.95 -1.54
N MET A 238 -6.37 -16.78 -2.41
CA MET A 238 -7.73 -16.53 -2.89
C MET A 238 -8.83 -16.70 -1.82
N LYS A 239 -8.53 -17.38 -0.72
CA LYS A 239 -9.47 -17.75 0.35
C LYS A 239 -9.16 -17.02 1.64
N ASP A 240 -7.90 -16.68 1.87
CA ASP A 240 -7.42 -16.01 3.06
C ASP A 240 -6.96 -14.58 2.75
N LYS A 241 -7.52 -13.61 3.48
CA LYS A 241 -7.12 -12.19 3.43
C LYS A 241 -5.69 -11.95 3.95
N GLY A 242 -5.02 -13.01 4.43
CA GLY A 242 -3.69 -12.95 5.03
C GLY A 242 -3.70 -12.41 6.46
N MET A 243 -2.50 -12.14 6.95
CA MET A 243 -2.23 -11.58 8.27
C MET A 243 -1.39 -10.31 8.11
N PRO A 244 -1.94 -9.12 8.43
CA PRO A 244 -1.18 -7.88 8.39
C PRO A 244 -0.08 -7.89 9.45
N ARG A 245 0.96 -7.09 9.22
CA ARG A 245 2.10 -6.93 10.13
C ARG A 245 2.36 -5.44 10.41
N PRO A 246 2.98 -5.08 11.54
CA PRO A 246 3.39 -3.69 11.78
C PRO A 246 4.24 -3.16 10.62
N PRO A 247 4.02 -1.94 10.12
CA PRO A 247 3.28 -0.85 10.77
C PRO A 247 1.79 -0.82 10.46
N VAL A 248 1.26 -1.77 9.67
CA VAL A 248 -0.12 -1.74 9.17
C VAL A 248 -1.14 -2.06 10.25
N CYS A 249 -0.74 -2.90 11.21
CA CYS A 249 -1.57 -3.37 12.32
C CYS A 249 -0.89 -3.11 13.66
N SER A 250 -1.63 -3.31 14.75
CA SER A 250 -1.16 -3.29 16.13
C SER A 250 -1.54 -4.57 16.87
N PHE A 251 -0.64 -5.07 17.73
CA PHE A 251 -0.96 -6.15 18.68
C PHE A 251 -1.75 -5.65 19.90
N ASP A 252 -1.59 -4.37 20.23
CA ASP A 252 -2.28 -3.69 21.34
C ASP A 252 -3.56 -2.99 20.86
N GLY A 253 -4.12 -3.45 19.73
CA GLY A 253 -5.24 -2.79 19.08
C GLY A 253 -6.39 -2.51 20.04
N LEU A 254 -7.10 -1.41 19.80
CA LEU A 254 -8.38 -1.17 20.47
C LEU A 254 -9.36 -2.21 19.95
N ILE A 255 -9.42 -3.37 20.60
CA ILE A 255 -10.56 -4.29 20.46
C ILE A 255 -11.73 -3.52 21.04
N GLU A 256 -12.56 -2.91 20.20
CA GLU A 256 -13.87 -2.46 20.67
C GLU A 256 -14.58 -3.71 21.25
N PRO A 257 -15.03 -3.65 22.52
CA PRO A 257 -15.77 -4.75 23.14
C PRO A 257 -17.10 -5.04 22.44
#